data_AF-A0A3C2B4V4-F1
#
_entry.id   AF-A0A3C2B4V4-F1
#
_cell.length_a   1.000
_cell.length_b   1.000
_cell.length_c   1.000
_cell.angle_alpha   90.00
_cell.angle_beta   90.00
_cell.angle_gamma   90.00
#
_symmetry.space_group_name_H-M   'P 1'
#
loop_
_entity.id
_entity.type
_entity.pdbx_description
1 polymer ?
#
loop_
_entity_poly.entity_id
_entity_poly.type
_entity_poly.pdbx_seq_one_letter_code
_entity_poly.pdbx_strand_id
1 'polypeptide(L)'
;ANLAVLLADRGHTVGVLDADIGGFSIPQLLGVDDSIEAERAAEGRALMKPVVRPVGAGELRVVSMGSIAGAQANEAVMWRGLMLNRAVQHFLEDVQWGNIDYLLIDMPPG
;
A
#
# COMPACT_ATOMS: atom_id res chain seq x y z
N ALA A 1 -2.20 4.99 10.52
CA ALA A 1 -2.01 6.36 9.97
C ALA A 1 -1.12 7.27 10.82
N ASN A 2 -1.51 7.66 12.05
CA ASN A 2 -0.79 8.69 12.84
C ASN A 2 0.71 8.40 13.06
N LEU A 3 1.07 7.14 13.32
CA LEU A 3 2.48 6.75 13.48
C LEU A 3 3.30 7.02 12.21
N ALA A 4 2.75 6.68 11.04
CA ALA A 4 3.39 6.91 9.75
C ALA A 4 3.65 8.40 9.53
N VAL A 5 2.62 9.23 9.76
CA VAL A 5 2.69 10.69 9.63
C VAL A 5 3.76 11.26 10.56
N LEU A 6 3.82 10.81 11.82
CA LEU A 6 4.79 11.31 12.79
C LEU A 6 6.24 10.93 12.42
N LEU A 7 6.46 9.72 11.89
CA LEU A 7 7.78 9.30 11.41
C LEU A 7 8.20 10.12 10.19
N ALA A 8 7.29 10.31 9.24
CA ALA A 8 7.58 11.10 8.05
C ALA A 8 7.83 12.58 8.37
N ASP A 9 7.06 13.17 9.30
CA ASP A 9 7.28 14.54 9.77
C ASP A 9 8.69 14.75 10.35
N ARG A 10 9.27 13.71 10.97
CA ARG A 10 10.66 13.69 11.45
C ARG A 10 11.73 13.51 10.35
N GLY A 11 11.34 13.49 9.08
CA GLY A 11 12.27 13.41 7.95
C GLY A 11 12.48 12.01 7.38
N HIS A 12 11.68 11.02 7.79
CA HIS A 12 11.81 9.66 7.30
C HIS A 12 10.97 9.40 6.04
N THR A 13 11.46 8.49 5.20
CA THR A 13 10.68 7.92 4.10
C THR A 13 9.95 6.67 4.62
N VAL A 14 8.63 6.72 4.69
CA VAL A 14 7.82 5.66 5.33
C VAL A 14 6.90 4.99 4.30
N GLY A 15 7.11 3.69 4.08
CA GLY A 15 6.15 2.85 3.39
C GLY A 15 4.98 2.50 4.30
N VAL A 16 3.77 2.54 3.76
CA VAL A 16 2.54 2.14 4.43
C VAL A 16 1.79 1.17 3.53
N LEU A 17 1.63 -0.07 4.00
CA LEU A 17 0.85 -1.12 3.35
C LEU A 17 -0.41 -1.39 4.16
N ASP A 18 -1.57 -1.09 3.60
CA ASP A 18 -2.86 -1.47 4.17
C ASP A 18 -3.25 -2.85 3.63
N ALA A 19 -3.12 -3.88 4.47
CA ALA A 19 -3.40 -5.27 4.15
C ALA A 19 -4.83 -5.71 4.55
N ASP A 20 -5.65 -4.81 5.11
CA ASP A 20 -7.02 -5.12 5.49
C ASP A 20 -7.97 -5.03 4.30
N ILE A 21 -8.29 -6.17 3.70
CA ILE A 21 -9.21 -6.27 2.55
C ILE A 21 -10.65 -5.89 2.94
N GLY A 22 -11.06 -6.22 4.17
CA GLY A 22 -12.44 -6.05 4.64
C GLY A 22 -12.74 -4.65 5.14
N GLY A 23 -11.70 -3.88 5.47
CA GLY A 23 -11.81 -2.58 6.13
C GLY A 23 -10.71 -1.58 5.80
N PHE A 24 -10.14 -1.64 4.59
CA PHE A 24 -9.08 -0.71 4.18
C PHE A 24 -9.51 0.74 4.44
N SER A 25 -8.64 1.49 5.12
CA SER A 25 -8.96 2.84 5.61
C SER A 25 -7.79 3.80 5.50
N ILE A 26 -6.57 3.29 5.29
CA ILE A 26 -5.35 4.11 5.30
C ILE A 26 -5.37 5.20 4.22
N PRO A 27 -5.75 4.93 2.94
CA PRO A 27 -5.81 5.98 1.92
C PRO A 27 -6.75 7.13 2.33
N GLN A 28 -7.94 6.78 2.83
CA GLN A 28 -8.94 7.76 3.27
C GLN A 28 -8.47 8.56 4.49
N LEU A 29 -7.86 7.90 5.49
CA LEU A 29 -7.32 8.56 6.67
C LEU A 29 -6.16 9.53 6.34
N LEU A 30 -5.42 9.26 5.27
CA LEU A 30 -4.32 10.11 4.80
C LEU A 30 -4.77 11.16 3.77
N GLY A 31 -6.03 11.10 3.33
CA GLY A 31 -6.58 11.98 2.29
C GLY A 31 -5.88 11.79 0.94
N VAL A 32 -5.53 10.55 0.59
CA VAL A 32 -4.92 10.19 -0.69
C VAL A 32 -5.85 9.28 -1.48
N ASP A 33 -5.82 9.41 -2.81
CA ASP A 33 -6.54 8.50 -3.69
C ASP A 33 -5.99 7.08 -3.57
N ASP A 34 -6.86 6.09 -3.73
CA ASP A 34 -6.53 4.67 -3.66
C ASP A 34 -6.14 4.09 -5.01
N SER A 35 -6.16 4.85 -6.10
CA SER A 35 -5.78 4.37 -7.42
C SER A 35 -4.26 4.12 -7.52
N ILE A 36 -3.86 2.87 -7.78
CA ILE A 36 -2.46 2.55 -8.11
C ILE A 36 -2.32 2.43 -9.63
N GLU A 37 -1.40 3.20 -10.19
CA GLU A 37 -0.96 2.99 -11.56
C GLU A 37 -0.06 1.75 -11.62
N ALA A 38 -0.56 0.69 -12.26
CA ALA A 38 0.25 -0.47 -12.60
C ALA A 38 1.02 -0.19 -13.89
N GLU A 39 2.33 0.03 -13.79
CA GLU A 39 3.19 0.09 -14.97
C GLU A 39 3.67 -1.32 -15.34
N ARG A 40 3.53 -1.67 -16.62
CA ARG A 40 4.14 -2.90 -17.14
C ARG A 40 5.65 -2.69 -17.20
N ALA A 41 6.41 -3.40 -16.39
CA ALA A 41 7.86 -3.44 -16.54
C ALA A 41 8.23 -4.09 -17.88
N ALA A 42 9.39 -3.72 -18.42
CA ALA A 42 9.91 -4.23 -19.69
C ALA A 42 10.06 -5.77 -19.74
N GLU A 43 10.07 -6.44 -18.59
CA GLU A 43 10.19 -7.90 -18.45
C GLU A 43 8.85 -8.62 -18.15
N GLY A 44 7.72 -7.92 -18.21
CA GLY A 44 6.40 -8.52 -18.00
C GLY A 44 5.97 -8.69 -16.54
N ARG A 45 6.80 -8.30 -15.55
CA ARG A 45 6.34 -8.07 -14.16
C ARG A 45 5.58 -6.74 -14.09
N ALA A 46 4.41 -6.73 -13.46
CA ALA A 46 3.73 -5.48 -13.14
C ALA A 46 4.45 -4.83 -11.95
N LEU A 47 4.98 -3.63 -12.12
CA LEU A 47 5.54 -2.85 -11.02
C LEU A 47 4.47 -1.90 -10.52
N MET A 48 4.16 -1.98 -9.24
CA MET A 48 3.16 -1.12 -8.60
C MET A 48 3.84 0.15 -8.10
N LYS A 49 3.34 1.32 -8.51
CA LYS A 49 3.80 2.60 -7.98
C LYS A 49 3.00 2.97 -6.73
N PRO A 50 3.64 3.15 -5.57
CA PRO A 50 2.94 3.60 -4.38
C PRO A 50 2.48 5.05 -4.56
N VAL A 51 1.37 5.41 -3.93
CA VAL A 51 0.93 6.80 -3.87
C VAL A 51 1.87 7.56 -2.91
N VAL A 52 2.53 8.58 -3.42
CA VAL A 52 3.52 9.36 -2.64
C VAL A 52 2.85 10.60 -2.07
N ARG A 53 3.00 10.81 -0.76
CA ARG A 53 2.48 11.98 -0.03
C ARG A 53 3.58 12.60 0.84
N PRO A 54 4.05 13.81 0.51
CA PRO A 54 4.99 14.55 1.36
C PRO A 54 4.39 14.86 2.74
N VAL A 55 5.19 14.73 3.79
CA VAL A 55 4.80 15.04 5.18
C VAL A 55 6.00 15.63 5.92
N GLY A 56 5.91 16.91 6.30
CA GLY A 56 7.00 17.60 6.98
C GLY A 56 8.29 17.56 6.15
N ALA A 57 9.37 17.04 6.76
CA ALA A 57 10.67 16.86 6.09
C ALA A 57 10.81 15.53 5.33
N GLY A 58 9.84 14.62 5.43
CA GLY A 58 9.87 13.29 4.81
C GLY A 58 8.68 13.04 3.89
N GLU A 59 8.36 11.76 3.68
CA GLU A 59 7.28 11.35 2.79
C GLU A 59 6.67 10.01 3.19
N LEU A 60 5.40 9.82 2.82
CA LEU A 60 4.70 8.56 2.86
C LEU A 60 4.63 7.96 1.46
N ARG A 61 4.81 6.65 1.37
CA ARG A 61 4.52 5.85 0.17
C ARG A 61 3.43 4.86 0.54
N VAL A 62 2.26 4.97 -0.06
CA VAL A 62 1.06 4.28 0.40
C VAL A 62 0.58 3.31 -0.66
N VAL A 63 0.26 2.10 -0.22
CA VAL A 63 -0.37 1.04 -1.01
C VAL A 63 -1.46 0.38 -0.17
N SER A 64 -2.59 0.06 -0.79
CA SER A 64 -3.71 -0.58 -0.11
C SER A 64 -4.27 -1.73 -0.93
N MET A 65 -4.84 -2.74 -0.26
CA MET A 65 -5.66 -3.77 -0.91
C MET A 65 -6.80 -3.16 -1.73
N GLY A 66 -7.39 -2.04 -1.29
CA GLY A 66 -8.47 -1.34 -1.99
C GLY A 66 -8.05 -0.89 -3.40
N SER A 67 -6.77 -0.56 -3.58
CA SER A 67 -6.18 -0.15 -4.85
C SER A 67 -6.22 -1.22 -5.94
N ILE A 68 -6.20 -2.50 -5.56
CA ILE A 68 -6.32 -3.63 -6.50
C ILE A 68 -7.78 -3.96 -6.79
N ALA A 69 -8.65 -3.81 -5.78
CA ALA A 69 -10.08 -4.10 -5.90
C ALA A 69 -10.82 -3.18 -6.89
N GLY A 70 -10.26 -2.01 -7.20
CA GLY A 70 -10.75 -1.09 -8.23
C GLY A 70 -10.78 -1.65 -9.66
N ALA A 71 -10.15 -2.80 -9.93
CA ALA A 71 -10.19 -3.46 -11.23
C ALA A 71 -11.43 -4.35 -11.46
N GLN A 72 -12.14 -4.79 -10.42
CA GLN A 72 -13.35 -5.61 -10.52
C GLN A 72 -14.05 -5.70 -9.15
N ALA A 73 -15.07 -4.87 -8.94
CA ALA A 73 -15.90 -4.83 -7.72
C ALA A 73 -16.61 -6.15 -7.36
N ASN A 74 -16.47 -7.21 -8.17
CA ASN A 74 -17.12 -8.50 -7.99
C ASN A 74 -16.16 -9.62 -7.50
N GLU A 75 -14.86 -9.37 -7.36
CA GLU A 75 -13.87 -10.37 -6.89
C GLU A 75 -13.57 -10.30 -5.38
N ALA A 76 -14.25 -9.42 -4.64
CA ALA A 76 -14.15 -9.31 -3.18
C ALA A 76 -14.60 -10.58 -2.41
N VAL A 77 -15.17 -11.58 -3.10
CA VAL A 77 -15.77 -12.78 -2.50
C VAL A 77 -14.79 -13.98 -2.40
N MET A 78 -13.55 -13.88 -2.90
CA MET A 78 -12.61 -15.01 -2.98
C MET A 78 -11.39 -14.98 -2.06
N TRP A 79 -11.36 -14.06 -1.07
CA TRP A 79 -10.19 -13.86 -0.21
C TRP A 79 -10.16 -14.85 0.96
N ARG A 80 -9.72 -16.09 0.70
CA ARG A 80 -9.30 -17.04 1.75
C ARG A 80 -7.85 -16.74 2.16
N GLY A 81 -7.45 -17.04 3.40
CA GLY A 81 -6.14 -16.64 4.00
C GLY A 81 -4.87 -16.94 3.19
N LEU A 82 -4.87 -17.91 2.26
CA LEU A 82 -3.75 -18.15 1.33
C LEU A 82 -3.54 -17.01 0.32
N MET A 83 -4.60 -16.32 -0.10
CA MET A 83 -4.52 -15.21 -1.05
C MET A 83 -4.01 -13.93 -0.40
N LEU A 84 -4.31 -13.71 0.89
CA LEU A 84 -3.76 -12.57 1.66
C LEU A 84 -2.23 -12.66 1.73
N ASN A 85 -1.69 -13.83 2.09
CA ASN A 85 -0.24 -14.04 2.14
C ASN A 85 0.42 -13.78 0.78
N ARG A 86 -0.21 -14.21 -0.32
CA ARG A 86 0.29 -13.93 -1.66
C ARG A 86 0.21 -12.46 -2.01
N ALA A 87 -0.88 -11.77 -1.67
CA ALA A 87 -1.03 -10.34 -1.93
C ALA A 87 0.04 -9.53 -1.18
N VAL A 88 0.26 -9.82 0.10
CA VAL A 88 1.33 -9.17 0.89
C VAL A 88 2.70 -9.46 0.28
N GLN A 89 2.99 -10.71 -0.13
CA GLN A 89 4.22 -11.04 -0.84
C GLN A 89 4.38 -10.22 -2.13
N HIS A 90 3.34 -10.12 -2.95
CA HIS A 90 3.34 -9.28 -4.15
C HIS A 90 3.61 -7.82 -3.82
N PHE A 91 3.02 -7.26 -2.76
CA PHE A 91 3.31 -5.88 -2.37
C PHE A 91 4.74 -5.67 -1.87
N LEU A 92 5.33 -6.66 -1.21
CA LEU A 92 6.72 -6.58 -0.77
C LEU A 92 7.69 -6.68 -1.94
N GLU A 93 7.38 -7.47 -2.97
CA GLU A 93 8.27 -7.72 -4.11
C GLU A 93 8.06 -6.78 -5.29
N ASP A 94 6.82 -6.43 -5.60
CA ASP A 94 6.44 -5.80 -6.87
C ASP A 94 6.14 -4.29 -6.72
N VAL A 95 6.05 -3.76 -5.49
CA VAL A 95 5.91 -2.31 -5.27
C VAL A 95 7.28 -1.63 -5.33
N GLN A 96 7.33 -0.51 -6.02
CA GLN A 96 8.51 0.37 -6.09
C GLN A 96 8.65 1.20 -4.82
N TRP A 97 8.96 0.55 -3.70
CA TRP A 97 9.19 1.22 -2.42
C TRP A 97 10.40 2.14 -2.45
N GLY A 98 11.37 1.89 -3.33
CA GLY A 98 12.65 2.62 -3.34
C GLY A 98 13.37 2.53 -1.99
N ASN A 99 14.06 3.60 -1.59
CA ASN A 99 14.72 3.65 -0.29
C ASN A 99 13.74 4.14 0.77
N ILE A 100 13.21 3.23 1.58
CA ILE A 100 12.38 3.53 2.75
C ILE A 100 13.17 3.28 4.04
N ASP A 101 12.94 4.10 5.06
CA ASP A 101 13.48 3.90 6.41
C ASP A 101 12.61 2.95 7.23
N TYR A 102 11.29 2.99 7.00
CA TYR A 102 10.30 2.19 7.71
C TYR A 102 9.25 1.64 6.74
N LEU A 103 8.80 0.41 6.99
CA LEU A 103 7.60 -0.16 6.39
C LEU A 103 6.59 -0.48 7.49
N LEU A 104 5.45 0.20 7.49
CA LEU A 104 4.34 -0.07 8.39
C LEU A 104 3.27 -0.89 7.65
N ILE A 105 2.86 -2.00 8.25
CA ILE A 105 1.86 -2.90 7.67
C ILE A 105 0.63 -2.88 8.58
N ASP A 106 -0.51 -2.45 8.04
CA ASP A 106 -1.81 -2.49 8.72
C ASP A 106 -2.46 -3.84 8.42
N MET A 107 -2.34 -4.76 9.36
CA MET A 107 -2.84 -6.12 9.22
C MET A 107 -4.33 -6.17 9.57
N PRO A 108 -5.14 -7.01 8.90
CA PRO A 108 -6.52 -7.23 9.31
C PRO A 108 -6.58 -7.73 10.77
N PRO A 109 -7.64 -7.39 11.51
CA PRO A 109 -7.78 -7.82 12.90
C PRO A 109 -7.99 -9.34 12.98
N GLY A 110 -7.29 -10.00 13.91
CA GLY A 110 -7.42 -11.44 14.17
C GLY A 110 -6.18 -12.22 13.78
#